data_AF-A0A2P4REM7-F1
#
_entry.id   AF-A0A2P4REM7-F1
#
_cell.length_a   1.000
_cell.length_b   1.000
_cell.length_c   1.000
_cell.angle_alpha   90.00
_cell.angle_beta   90.00
_cell.angle_gamma   90.00
#
_symmetry.space_group_name_H-M   'P 1'
#
loop_
_entity.id
_entity.type
_entity.pdbx_description
1 polymer ?
#
loop_
_entity_poly.entity_id
_entity_poly.type
_entity_poly.pdbx_seq_one_letter_code
_entity_poly.pdbx_strand_id
1 'polypeptide(L)'
;MYKFLLAIVVGLALEGCSVTRDGVRLGVGPSTSDIDNARSQLQRNAESSAAKKVVAGALNSQATAGLILVGAVGPLRKLDEAERNKAYAEYVQIAEKWHPGQPAIVSQKDFVAEVGGWTSIETFSVPGLFNLRAPVVVRNADLDTIGFASTAGSMFLGTTGDLVAAKSNLDGLVLVDRVLCKDSAADYRDCAAQYQRGRFDLSSGAELDRSMKPKEDGVHIDTITFKVLPAKN
;
A
#
# COMPACT_ATOMS: atom_id res chain seq x y z
N MET A 1 -18.72 -53.86 -45.12
CA MET A 1 -18.52 -52.38 -45.03
C MET A 1 -17.17 -52.11 -44.40
N TYR A 2 -16.10 -52.01 -45.21
CA TYR A 2 -14.75 -51.71 -44.75
C TYR A 2 -14.54 -50.19 -44.84
N LYS A 3 -14.33 -49.53 -43.69
CA LYS A 3 -14.02 -48.10 -43.61
C LYS A 3 -12.50 -47.92 -43.68
N PHE A 4 -12.07 -47.19 -44.69
CA PHE A 4 -10.73 -46.61 -44.84
C PHE A 4 -10.43 -45.65 -43.68
N LEU A 5 -9.21 -45.70 -43.14
CA LEU A 5 -8.62 -44.63 -42.32
C LEU A 5 -7.25 -44.32 -42.91
N LEU A 6 -7.23 -43.26 -43.72
CA LEU A 6 -6.04 -42.59 -44.22
C LEU A 6 -5.56 -41.64 -43.11
N ALA A 7 -4.36 -41.85 -42.57
CA ALA A 7 -3.69 -40.90 -41.69
C ALA A 7 -2.61 -40.18 -42.50
N ILE A 8 -2.88 -38.93 -42.88
CA ILE A 8 -1.89 -37.99 -43.38
C ILE A 8 -1.82 -36.86 -42.35
N VAL A 9 -0.71 -36.78 -41.61
CA VAL A 9 -0.32 -35.56 -40.89
C VAL A 9 1.08 -35.20 -41.35
N VAL A 10 1.12 -34.24 -42.26
CA VAL A 10 2.33 -33.58 -42.73
C VAL A 10 2.62 -32.39 -41.82
N GLY A 11 3.80 -32.44 -41.20
CA GLY A 11 4.75 -31.35 -41.01
C GLY A 11 4.26 -29.96 -40.58
N LEU A 12 4.67 -29.58 -39.37
CA LEU A 12 5.19 -28.23 -39.13
C LEU A 12 6.57 -28.36 -38.48
N ALA A 13 7.59 -28.17 -39.30
CA ALA A 13 8.95 -27.90 -38.86
C ALA A 13 9.04 -26.43 -38.45
N LEU A 14 9.46 -26.18 -37.22
CA LEU A 14 10.12 -24.95 -36.82
C LEU A 14 11.37 -25.35 -36.04
N GLU A 15 12.49 -25.38 -36.76
CA GLU A 15 13.81 -25.29 -36.18
C GLU A 15 14.00 -23.86 -35.64
N GLY A 16 14.42 -23.74 -34.38
CA GLY A 16 14.65 -22.48 -33.70
C GLY A 16 15.52 -22.67 -32.47
N CYS A 17 16.81 -22.93 -32.70
CA CYS A 17 17.96 -22.71 -31.83
C CYS A 17 17.85 -23.10 -30.34
N SER A 18 18.21 -24.35 -30.05
CA SER A 18 18.78 -24.75 -28.76
C SER A 18 20.22 -24.21 -28.63
N VAL A 19 20.42 -23.13 -27.87
CA VAL A 19 21.72 -22.79 -27.28
C VAL A 19 21.49 -22.26 -25.87
N THR A 20 21.36 -23.16 -24.89
CA THR A 20 21.59 -22.84 -23.49
C THR A 20 23.07 -23.07 -23.19
N ARG A 21 23.89 -22.05 -23.47
CA ARG A 21 25.24 -21.96 -22.91
C ARG A 21 25.12 -21.22 -21.58
N ASP A 22 24.75 -21.98 -20.56
CA ASP A 22 25.27 -21.91 -19.19
C ASP A 22 24.43 -22.85 -18.32
N GLY A 23 25.06 -23.96 -17.93
CA GLY A 23 24.44 -25.01 -17.14
C GLY A 23 24.13 -24.51 -15.74
N VAL A 24 22.84 -24.31 -15.44
CA VAL A 24 22.37 -24.23 -14.06
C VAL A 24 21.91 -25.63 -13.65
N ARG A 25 22.73 -26.27 -12.81
CA ARG A 25 22.34 -27.44 -12.04
C ARG A 25 21.17 -27.05 -11.12
N LEU A 26 20.05 -27.73 -11.28
CA LEU A 26 19.00 -27.76 -10.28
C LEU A 26 19.55 -28.45 -9.02
N GLY A 27 19.66 -27.71 -7.92
CA GLY A 27 19.91 -28.29 -6.59
C GLY A 27 21.07 -27.70 -5.80
N VAL A 28 21.06 -26.39 -5.53
CA VAL A 28 21.64 -25.81 -4.29
C VAL A 28 20.91 -24.48 -4.03
N GLY A 29 20.41 -24.26 -2.83
CA GLY A 29 19.86 -22.95 -2.45
C GLY A 29 20.94 -21.85 -2.57
N PRO A 30 20.56 -20.59 -2.80
CA PRO A 30 21.52 -19.50 -2.98
C PRO A 30 22.47 -19.41 -1.79
N SER A 31 23.76 -19.15 -2.06
CA SER A 31 24.75 -18.97 -1.01
C SER A 31 24.48 -17.70 -0.21
N THR A 32 24.95 -17.61 1.03
CA THR A 32 24.79 -16.41 1.87
C THR A 32 25.35 -15.15 1.19
N SER A 33 26.43 -15.28 0.41
CA SER A 33 26.99 -14.21 -0.40
C SER A 33 26.08 -13.76 -1.56
N ASP A 34 25.30 -14.66 -2.15
CA ASP A 34 24.33 -14.31 -3.19
C ASP A 34 23.13 -13.57 -2.59
N ILE A 35 22.71 -13.99 -1.39
CA ILE A 35 21.67 -13.32 -0.61
C ILE A 35 22.15 -11.92 -0.18
N ASP A 36 23.40 -11.77 0.26
CA ASP A 36 23.97 -10.48 0.67
C ASP A 36 24.21 -9.54 -0.53
N ASN A 37 24.59 -10.07 -1.69
CA ASN A 37 24.70 -9.28 -2.92
C ASN A 37 23.32 -8.84 -3.43
N ALA A 38 22.33 -9.73 -3.42
CA ALA A 38 20.93 -9.38 -3.72
C ALA A 38 20.40 -8.34 -2.71
N ARG A 39 20.70 -8.49 -1.42
CA ARG A 39 20.38 -7.52 -0.35
C ARG A 39 20.98 -6.15 -0.64
N SER A 40 22.26 -6.07 -0.98
CA SER A 40 22.92 -4.80 -1.28
C SER A 40 22.40 -4.15 -2.57
N GLN A 41 22.04 -4.94 -3.59
CA GLN A 41 21.43 -4.42 -4.81
C GLN A 41 20.01 -3.92 -4.59
N LEU A 42 19.18 -4.65 -3.83
CA LEU A 42 17.82 -4.23 -3.51
C LEU A 42 17.80 -2.99 -2.61
N GLN A 43 18.72 -2.90 -1.65
CA GLN A 43 18.88 -1.71 -0.81
C GLN A 43 19.31 -0.49 -1.65
N ARG A 44 20.29 -0.66 -2.55
CA ARG A 44 20.67 0.38 -3.51
C ARG A 44 19.53 0.75 -4.47
N ASN A 45 18.66 -0.19 -4.83
CA ASN A 45 17.49 0.08 -5.69
C ASN A 45 16.35 0.79 -4.93
N ALA A 46 16.19 0.52 -3.64
CA ALA A 46 15.29 1.23 -2.75
C ALA A 46 15.79 2.64 -2.40
N GLU A 47 17.11 2.82 -2.30
CA GLU A 47 17.75 4.12 -2.02
C GLU A 47 17.95 4.97 -3.29
N SER A 48 18.10 4.33 -4.46
CA SER A 48 18.21 5.01 -5.75
C SER A 48 16.84 5.39 -6.33
N SER A 49 16.87 6.34 -7.26
CA SER A 49 15.79 7.23 -7.71
C SER A 49 14.40 6.64 -8.03
N ALA A 50 14.21 5.32 -8.07
CA ALA A 50 12.90 4.69 -8.18
C ALA A 50 12.01 5.00 -6.96
N ALA A 51 12.55 4.97 -5.73
CA ALA A 51 11.80 5.39 -4.54
C ALA A 51 11.56 6.90 -4.48
N LYS A 52 12.34 7.72 -5.20
CA LYS A 52 12.11 9.18 -5.33
C LYS A 52 11.01 9.49 -6.36
N LYS A 53 10.88 8.69 -7.43
CA LYS A 53 9.84 8.87 -8.46
C LYS A 53 8.46 8.35 -8.05
N VAL A 54 8.41 7.45 -7.05
CA VAL A 54 7.15 6.97 -6.43
C VAL A 54 6.49 8.04 -5.54
N VAL A 55 7.27 8.98 -4.97
CA VAL A 55 6.76 10.04 -4.08
C VAL A 55 5.70 10.92 -4.76
N ALA A 56 6.00 11.42 -5.97
CA ALA A 56 5.14 12.34 -6.70
C ALA A 56 3.91 11.70 -7.36
N GLY A 57 3.96 10.39 -7.61
CA GLY A 57 2.85 9.65 -8.22
C GLY A 57 1.91 9.01 -7.21
N ALA A 58 2.39 8.70 -6.00
CA ALA A 58 1.60 7.98 -5.00
C ALA A 58 0.49 8.87 -4.42
N LEU A 59 0.80 10.10 -3.99
CA LEU A 59 -0.21 11.03 -3.47
C LEU A 59 -1.27 11.36 -4.54
N ASN A 60 -0.84 11.52 -5.79
CA ASN A 60 -1.68 12.03 -6.87
C ASN A 60 -2.60 10.98 -7.54
N SER A 61 -2.29 9.68 -7.40
CA SER A 61 -3.04 8.59 -8.05
C SER A 61 -4.11 7.94 -7.16
N GLN A 62 -4.16 8.27 -5.87
CA GLN A 62 -5.07 7.63 -4.90
C GLN A 62 -5.72 8.59 -3.90
N ALA A 63 -5.54 9.91 -4.06
CA ALA A 63 -6.20 10.89 -3.22
C ALA A 63 -7.69 10.96 -3.51
N THR A 64 -8.48 10.43 -2.57
CA THR A 64 -9.93 10.42 -2.64
C THR A 64 -10.52 11.05 -1.39
N ALA A 65 -11.28 12.13 -1.55
CA ALA A 65 -12.04 12.74 -0.47
C ALA A 65 -13.13 11.77 0.04
N GLY A 66 -13.48 11.86 1.32
CA GLY A 66 -14.53 11.01 1.90
C GLY A 66 -14.13 9.54 2.11
N LEU A 67 -12.86 9.26 2.42
CA LEU A 67 -12.31 7.92 2.55
C LEU A 67 -11.79 7.66 3.96
N ILE A 68 -12.07 6.46 4.47
CA ILE A 68 -11.38 5.84 5.61
C ILE A 68 -10.53 4.68 5.08
N LEU A 69 -9.28 4.59 5.52
CA LEU A 69 -8.43 3.43 5.33
C LEU A 69 -8.23 2.73 6.66
N VAL A 70 -8.44 1.42 6.70
CA VAL A 70 -8.05 0.58 7.84
C VAL A 70 -7.04 -0.44 7.35
N GLY A 71 -5.89 -0.50 7.99
CA GLY A 71 -4.83 -1.38 7.57
C GLY A 71 -3.56 -1.21 8.38
N ALA A 72 -2.59 -2.05 8.09
CA ALA A 72 -1.35 -2.04 8.83
C ALA A 72 -0.34 -1.09 8.17
N VAL A 73 0.38 -0.31 8.98
CA VAL A 73 1.34 0.67 8.45
C VAL A 73 2.59 -0.02 7.92
N GLY A 74 3.10 0.51 6.81
CA GLY A 74 4.39 0.14 6.26
C GLY A 74 5.54 0.93 6.90
N PRO A 75 6.71 0.92 6.25
CA PRO A 75 7.84 1.74 6.68
C PRO A 75 7.52 3.23 6.62
N LEU A 76 8.06 3.99 7.57
CA LEU A 76 7.97 5.45 7.58
C LEU A 76 9.09 6.05 6.73
N ARG A 77 8.72 7.01 5.88
CA ARG A 77 9.67 7.96 5.31
C ARG A 77 9.47 9.31 5.98
N LYS A 78 10.40 9.68 6.86
CA LYS A 78 10.48 11.03 7.42
C LYS A 78 10.82 12.02 6.30
N LEU A 79 10.20 13.19 6.35
CA LEU A 79 10.42 14.26 5.38
C LEU A 79 11.20 15.39 6.05
N ASP A 80 12.27 15.85 5.40
CA ASP A 80 12.89 17.13 5.76
C ASP A 80 12.04 18.32 5.29
N GLU A 81 12.42 19.54 5.67
CA GLU A 81 11.65 20.74 5.31
C GLU A 81 11.55 20.96 3.79
N ALA A 82 12.60 20.67 3.03
CA ALA A 82 12.59 20.82 1.57
C ALA A 82 11.66 19.78 0.93
N GLU A 83 11.64 18.57 1.44
CA GLU A 83 10.72 17.51 1.03
C GLU A 83 9.27 17.83 1.43
N ARG A 84 9.02 18.40 2.62
CA ARG A 84 7.67 18.86 3.04
C ARG A 84 7.13 19.95 2.12
N ASN A 85 7.96 20.91 1.73
CA ASN A 85 7.56 21.94 0.77
C ASN A 85 7.19 21.36 -0.60
N LYS A 86 7.91 20.34 -1.06
CA LYS A 86 7.57 19.62 -2.31
C LYS A 86 6.26 18.85 -2.17
N ALA A 87 6.08 18.13 -1.08
CA ALA A 87 4.86 17.39 -0.80
C ALA A 87 3.63 18.33 -0.70
N TYR A 88 3.80 19.55 -0.16
CA TYR A 88 2.76 20.56 -0.17
C TYR A 88 2.36 20.98 -1.58
N ALA A 89 3.32 21.20 -2.48
CA ALA A 89 3.02 21.55 -3.87
C ALA A 89 2.22 20.45 -4.59
N GLU A 90 2.45 19.18 -4.25
CA GLU A 90 1.65 18.06 -4.75
C GLU A 90 0.26 18.02 -4.13
N TYR A 91 0.16 18.27 -2.82
CA TYR A 91 -1.12 18.39 -2.12
C TYR A 91 -2.01 19.49 -2.71
N VAL A 92 -1.45 20.65 -3.07
CA VAL A 92 -2.21 21.72 -3.73
C VAL A 92 -2.79 21.26 -5.07
N GLN A 93 -2.07 20.45 -5.85
CA GLN A 93 -2.60 19.89 -7.10
C GLN A 93 -3.76 18.91 -6.85
N ILE A 94 -3.74 18.20 -5.72
CA ILE A 94 -4.83 17.31 -5.32
C ILE A 94 -6.03 18.14 -4.88
N ALA A 95 -5.82 19.15 -4.04
CA ALA A 95 -6.87 20.06 -3.57
C ALA A 95 -7.59 20.73 -4.75
N GLU A 96 -6.84 21.23 -5.75
CA GLU A 96 -7.40 21.85 -6.96
C GLU A 96 -8.27 20.88 -7.78
N LYS A 97 -7.98 19.56 -7.76
CA LYS A 97 -8.84 18.57 -8.44
C LYS A 97 -10.18 18.40 -7.75
N TRP A 98 -10.21 18.49 -6.42
CA TRP A 98 -11.41 18.31 -5.61
C TRP A 98 -12.21 19.62 -5.47
N HIS A 99 -11.54 20.76 -5.40
CA HIS A 99 -12.12 22.09 -5.26
C HIS A 99 -11.47 23.09 -6.23
N PRO A 100 -11.80 23.05 -7.54
CA PRO A 100 -11.19 23.93 -8.52
C PRO A 100 -11.39 25.42 -8.21
N GLY A 101 -10.32 26.20 -8.32
CA GLY A 101 -10.33 27.64 -8.05
C GLY A 101 -10.47 28.03 -6.58
N GLN A 102 -10.43 27.06 -5.66
CA GLN A 102 -10.40 27.32 -4.22
C GLN A 102 -9.00 27.08 -3.66
N PRO A 103 -8.55 27.87 -2.67
CA PRO A 103 -7.30 27.58 -1.98
C PRO A 103 -7.41 26.25 -1.24
N ALA A 104 -6.30 25.52 -1.16
CA ALA A 104 -6.20 24.31 -0.33
C ALA A 104 -6.56 24.63 1.13
N ILE A 105 -7.25 23.72 1.79
CA ILE A 105 -7.77 23.89 3.15
C ILE A 105 -6.62 24.01 4.16
N VAL A 106 -5.55 23.24 3.98
CA VAL A 106 -4.35 23.31 4.81
C VAL A 106 -3.37 24.28 4.16
N SER A 107 -2.92 25.27 4.93
CA SER A 107 -1.92 26.22 4.44
C SER A 107 -0.53 25.58 4.32
N GLN A 108 0.35 26.15 3.50
CA GLN A 108 1.74 25.66 3.40
C GLN A 108 2.44 25.63 4.75
N LYS A 109 2.24 26.70 5.54
CA LYS A 109 2.86 26.83 6.85
C LYS A 109 2.41 25.72 7.78
N ASP A 110 1.10 25.45 7.83
CA ASP A 110 0.54 24.43 8.71
C ASP A 110 0.93 23.04 8.23
N PHE A 111 0.91 22.79 6.91
CA PHE A 111 1.36 21.54 6.33
C PHE A 111 2.83 21.24 6.70
N VAL A 112 3.73 22.22 6.54
CA VAL A 112 5.16 22.03 6.85
C VAL A 112 5.40 21.85 8.36
N ALA A 113 4.58 22.48 9.21
CA ALA A 113 4.67 22.34 10.66
C ALA A 113 4.12 20.99 11.16
N GLU A 114 3.00 20.54 10.60
CA GLU A 114 2.26 19.38 11.09
C GLU A 114 2.70 18.08 10.46
N VAL A 115 3.10 18.06 9.19
CA VAL A 115 3.48 16.84 8.49
C VAL A 115 4.91 16.45 8.85
N GLY A 116 5.10 15.20 9.27
CA GLY A 116 6.42 14.68 9.62
C GLY A 116 6.97 13.64 8.65
N GLY A 117 6.08 12.99 7.91
CA GLY A 117 6.45 11.96 6.97
C GLY A 117 5.27 11.42 6.19
N TRP A 118 5.55 10.41 5.38
CA TRP A 118 4.52 9.58 4.78
C TRP A 118 4.85 8.10 4.98
N THR A 119 3.81 7.29 4.94
CA THR A 119 3.91 5.83 4.94
C THR A 119 2.89 5.26 3.97
N SER A 120 2.78 3.93 3.92
CA SER A 120 1.70 3.25 3.23
C SER A 120 0.86 2.48 4.22
N ILE A 121 -0.46 2.47 4.04
CA ILE A 121 -1.35 1.56 4.75
C ILE A 121 -1.66 0.40 3.83
N GLU A 122 -1.35 -0.81 4.28
CA GLU A 122 -1.73 -2.04 3.60
C GLU A 122 -3.14 -2.45 4.01
N THR A 123 -4.08 -2.30 3.09
CA THR A 123 -5.52 -2.58 3.30
C THR A 123 -5.90 -4.00 2.90
N PHE A 124 -5.10 -4.66 2.07
CA PHE A 124 -5.30 -6.05 1.66
C PHE A 124 -3.98 -6.66 1.21
N SER A 125 -3.79 -7.95 1.48
CA SER A 125 -2.61 -8.70 1.07
C SER A 125 -2.96 -10.16 0.84
N VAL A 126 -2.58 -10.69 -0.33
CA VAL A 126 -2.48 -12.13 -0.55
C VAL A 126 -0.99 -12.47 -0.63
N PRO A 127 -0.45 -13.23 0.34
CA PRO A 127 0.96 -13.62 0.34
C PRO A 127 1.39 -14.21 -0.99
N GLY A 128 2.52 -13.74 -1.55
CA GLY A 128 3.09 -14.24 -2.81
C GLY A 128 2.37 -13.80 -4.10
N LEU A 129 1.28 -13.02 -4.01
CA LEU A 129 0.48 -12.60 -5.17
C LEU A 129 0.47 -11.07 -5.33
N PHE A 130 -0.18 -10.34 -4.44
CA PHE A 130 -0.23 -8.88 -4.47
C PHE A 130 -0.69 -8.30 -3.13
N ASN A 131 -0.42 -7.02 -2.93
CA ASN A 131 -0.96 -6.23 -1.83
C ASN A 131 -1.53 -4.90 -2.34
N LEU A 132 -2.55 -4.41 -1.65
CA LEU A 132 -3.15 -3.10 -1.89
C LEU A 132 -2.67 -2.16 -0.79
N ARG A 133 -1.76 -1.28 -1.19
CA ARG A 133 -1.19 -0.24 -0.34
C ARG A 133 -1.68 1.12 -0.80
N ALA A 134 -2.00 1.98 0.15
CA ALA A 134 -2.36 3.37 -0.09
C ALA A 134 -1.41 4.31 0.67
N PRO A 135 -0.85 5.33 0.01
CA PRO A 135 0.02 6.29 0.66
C PRO A 135 -0.80 7.17 1.61
N VAL A 136 -0.25 7.44 2.79
CA VAL A 136 -0.86 8.31 3.78
C VAL A 136 0.19 9.21 4.40
N VAL A 137 -0.23 10.39 4.80
CA VAL A 137 0.59 11.36 5.52
C VAL A 137 0.52 11.09 7.01
N VAL A 138 1.65 11.31 7.68
CA VAL A 138 1.81 11.12 9.12
C VAL A 138 2.18 12.47 9.75
N ARG A 139 1.49 12.83 10.83
CA ARG A 139 1.81 14.05 11.58
C ARG A 139 3.11 13.89 12.36
N ASN A 140 3.84 14.99 12.53
CA ASN A 140 5.06 15.04 13.35
C ASN A 140 4.83 14.47 14.76
N ALA A 141 3.69 14.79 15.37
CA ALA A 141 3.32 14.32 16.71
C ALA A 141 3.13 12.79 16.80
N ASP A 142 2.89 12.11 15.68
CA ASP A 142 2.59 10.69 15.65
C ASP A 142 3.80 9.82 15.24
N LEU A 143 4.93 10.43 14.86
CA LEU A 143 6.09 9.70 14.34
C LEU A 143 6.72 8.74 15.36
N ASP A 144 6.69 9.11 16.64
CA ASP A 144 7.30 8.31 17.71
C ASP A 144 6.28 7.44 18.43
N THR A 145 4.98 7.64 18.15
CA THR A 145 3.91 6.83 18.74
C THR A 145 3.57 5.65 17.86
N ILE A 146 3.54 5.79 16.53
CA ILE A 146 3.19 4.72 15.60
C ILE A 146 4.36 3.74 15.42
N GLY A 147 4.11 2.45 15.62
CA GLY A 147 5.02 1.36 15.34
C GLY A 147 5.06 1.04 13.84
N PHE A 148 5.90 1.74 13.08
CA PHE A 148 6.04 1.49 11.63
C PHE A 148 6.74 0.16 11.33
N ALA A 149 6.38 -0.47 10.21
CA ALA A 149 7.06 -1.68 9.77
C ALA A 149 8.55 -1.40 9.51
N SER A 150 9.42 -2.35 9.86
CA SER A 150 10.81 -2.26 9.41
C SER A 150 10.91 -2.52 7.90
N THR A 151 11.71 -1.73 7.19
CA THR A 151 11.97 -1.91 5.75
C THR A 151 12.48 -3.33 5.45
N ALA A 152 13.29 -3.89 6.36
CA ALA A 152 13.77 -5.26 6.25
C ALA A 152 12.67 -6.31 6.54
N GLY A 153 11.91 -6.19 7.63
CA GLY A 153 10.89 -7.18 8.01
C GLY A 153 9.74 -7.25 7.00
N SER A 154 9.28 -6.10 6.50
CA SER A 154 8.16 -6.02 5.55
C SER A 154 8.46 -6.65 4.18
N MET A 155 9.74 -6.80 3.82
CA MET A 155 10.16 -7.39 2.54
C MET A 155 10.33 -8.91 2.60
N PHE A 156 10.63 -9.48 3.77
CA PHE A 156 10.98 -10.91 3.92
C PHE A 156 9.95 -11.74 4.71
N LEU A 157 9.28 -11.13 5.70
CA LEU A 157 8.37 -11.85 6.60
C LEU A 157 6.90 -11.43 6.41
N GLY A 158 6.64 -10.47 5.53
CA GLY A 158 5.32 -9.85 5.42
C GLY A 158 4.89 -9.13 6.72
N THR A 159 5.83 -8.85 7.63
CA THR A 159 5.54 -8.18 8.90
C THR A 159 5.12 -6.74 8.59
N THR A 160 3.89 -6.42 8.93
CA THR A 160 3.33 -5.08 8.88
C THR A 160 3.52 -4.41 10.24
N GLY A 161 3.51 -3.08 10.30
CA GLY A 161 3.53 -2.36 11.57
C GLY A 161 2.15 -2.31 12.23
N ASP A 162 1.96 -1.35 13.13
CA ASP A 162 0.69 -1.09 13.82
C ASP A 162 -0.51 -1.12 12.87
N LEU A 163 -1.64 -1.63 13.37
CA LEU A 163 -2.93 -1.47 12.71
C LEU A 163 -3.43 -0.07 13.00
N VAL A 164 -3.73 0.69 11.95
CA VAL A 164 -4.18 2.08 12.08
C VAL A 164 -5.43 2.34 11.25
N ALA A 165 -6.12 3.42 11.60
CA ALA A 165 -7.10 4.07 10.75
C ALA A 165 -6.54 5.38 10.22
N ALA A 166 -6.81 5.68 8.95
CA ALA A 166 -6.55 6.98 8.34
C ALA A 166 -7.81 7.53 7.69
N LYS A 167 -7.94 8.86 7.66
CA LYS A 167 -9.08 9.58 7.07
C LYS A 167 -8.57 10.56 6.03
N SER A 168 -9.31 10.71 4.93
CA SER A 168 -9.11 11.86 4.06
C SER A 168 -9.80 13.11 4.60
N ASN A 169 -9.15 14.25 4.42
CA ASN A 169 -9.81 15.54 4.51
C ASN A 169 -10.64 15.83 3.25
N LEU A 170 -11.29 16.99 3.21
CA LEU A 170 -12.12 17.39 2.07
C LEU A 170 -11.30 17.61 0.78
N ASP A 171 -10.00 17.87 0.89
CA ASP A 171 -9.09 18.00 -0.25
C ASP A 171 -8.57 16.64 -0.73
N GLY A 172 -8.95 15.53 -0.11
CA GLY A 172 -8.48 14.19 -0.46
C GLY A 172 -7.10 13.82 0.10
N LEU A 173 -6.49 14.67 0.93
CA LEU A 173 -5.27 14.32 1.67
C LEU A 173 -5.62 13.30 2.76
N VAL A 174 -5.00 12.12 2.71
CA VAL A 174 -5.22 11.05 3.68
C VAL A 174 -4.19 11.12 4.79
N LEU A 175 -4.63 11.25 6.04
CA LEU A 175 -3.78 11.30 7.23
C LEU A 175 -4.11 10.17 8.19
N VAL A 176 -3.09 9.64 8.87
CA VAL A 176 -3.31 8.70 9.98
C VAL A 176 -4.10 9.41 11.09
N ASP A 177 -5.28 8.87 11.41
CA ASP A 177 -6.19 9.41 12.42
C ASP A 177 -5.86 8.81 13.79
N ARG A 178 -5.70 7.48 13.83
CA ARG A 178 -5.56 6.72 15.08
C ARG A 178 -4.80 5.42 14.91
N VAL A 179 -3.98 5.09 15.90
CA VAL A 179 -3.48 3.71 16.09
C VAL A 179 -4.58 2.87 16.74
N LEU A 180 -4.99 1.79 16.07
CA LEU A 180 -6.03 0.88 16.54
C LEU A 180 -5.44 -0.23 17.40
N CYS A 181 -4.37 -0.86 16.92
CA CYS A 181 -3.68 -1.95 17.62
C CYS A 181 -2.16 -1.84 17.43
N LYS A 182 -1.42 -2.08 18.51
CA LYS A 182 0.05 -2.13 18.49
C LYS A 182 0.53 -3.50 18.04
N ASP A 183 1.34 -3.57 16.99
CA ASP A 183 1.92 -4.85 16.52
C ASP A 183 2.80 -5.49 17.60
N SER A 184 3.43 -4.67 18.46
CA SER A 184 4.23 -5.13 19.59
C SER A 184 3.42 -5.61 20.80
N ALA A 185 2.09 -5.43 20.82
CA ALA A 185 1.27 -5.85 21.95
C ALA A 185 0.93 -7.36 21.88
N ALA A 186 0.94 -8.01 23.04
CA ALA A 186 0.68 -9.45 23.14
C ALA A 186 -0.74 -9.84 22.68
N ASP A 187 -1.70 -8.93 22.80
CA ASP A 187 -3.11 -9.08 22.41
C ASP A 187 -3.41 -8.53 21.00
N TYR A 188 -2.39 -8.27 20.17
CA TYR A 188 -2.58 -7.70 18.83
C TYR A 188 -3.63 -8.44 18.00
N ARG A 189 -3.62 -9.78 18.03
CA ARG A 189 -4.58 -10.60 17.27
C ARG A 189 -6.03 -10.38 17.70
N ASP A 190 -6.27 -10.34 19.01
CA ASP A 190 -7.62 -10.15 19.57
C ASP A 190 -8.09 -8.70 19.37
N CYS A 191 -7.18 -7.74 19.44
CA CYS A 191 -7.44 -6.36 19.08
C CYS A 191 -7.81 -6.23 17.60
N ALA A 192 -6.99 -6.79 16.70
CA ALA A 192 -7.16 -6.70 15.25
C ALA A 192 -8.44 -7.36 14.75
N ALA A 193 -8.93 -8.40 15.44
CA ALA A 193 -10.18 -9.10 15.10
C ALA A 193 -11.43 -8.21 15.16
N GLN A 194 -11.36 -7.03 15.81
CA GLN A 194 -12.47 -6.07 15.89
C GLN A 194 -12.58 -5.18 14.63
N TYR A 195 -11.61 -5.28 13.72
CA TYR A 195 -11.45 -4.38 12.58
C TYR A 195 -11.36 -5.15 11.27
N GLN A 196 -11.96 -4.60 10.22
CA GLN A 196 -11.77 -5.09 8.86
C GLN A 196 -10.76 -4.20 8.15
N ARG A 197 -9.69 -4.80 7.60
CA ARG A 197 -8.76 -4.08 6.72
C ARG A 197 -9.45 -3.79 5.39
N GLY A 198 -9.34 -2.57 4.89
CA GLY A 198 -10.06 -2.16 3.69
C GLY A 198 -10.10 -0.65 3.48
N ARG A 199 -10.94 -0.26 2.53
CA ARG A 199 -11.32 1.12 2.22
C ARG A 199 -12.79 1.27 2.56
N PHE A 200 -13.16 2.36 3.23
CA PHE A 200 -14.53 2.60 3.65
C PHE A 200 -14.94 4.02 3.32
N ASP A 201 -16.21 4.20 3.02
CA ASP A 201 -16.78 5.52 2.84
C ASP A 201 -16.83 6.26 4.19
N LEU A 202 -16.33 7.50 4.22
CA LEU A 202 -16.19 8.28 5.45
C LEU A 202 -17.55 8.64 6.06
N SER A 203 -18.59 8.75 5.25
CA SER A 203 -19.92 9.17 5.70
C SER A 203 -20.77 8.01 6.22
N SER A 204 -20.73 6.87 5.54
CA SER A 204 -21.59 5.72 5.79
C SER A 204 -20.89 4.55 6.49
N GLY A 205 -19.56 4.52 6.45
CA GLY A 205 -18.77 3.38 6.93
C GLY A 205 -18.86 2.14 6.04
N ALA A 206 -19.49 2.22 4.87
CA ALA A 206 -19.62 1.11 3.95
C ALA A 206 -18.27 0.76 3.32
N GLU A 207 -17.93 -0.53 3.25
CA GLU A 207 -16.72 -0.99 2.57
C GLU A 207 -16.80 -0.72 1.07
N LEU A 208 -15.70 -0.20 0.52
CA LEU A 208 -15.58 0.20 -0.87
C LEU A 208 -14.77 -0.81 -1.69
N ASP A 209 -15.18 -1.01 -2.93
CA ASP A 209 -14.46 -1.80 -3.92
C ASP A 209 -13.27 -1.02 -4.53
N ARG A 210 -12.63 -1.60 -5.54
CA ARG A 210 -11.51 -0.96 -6.25
C ARG A 210 -11.95 0.28 -7.05
N SER A 211 -13.23 0.39 -7.37
CA SER A 211 -13.85 1.48 -8.12
C SER A 211 -14.43 2.57 -7.19
N MET A 212 -14.16 2.50 -5.89
CA MET A 212 -14.67 3.41 -4.87
C MET A 212 -16.21 3.39 -4.73
N LYS A 213 -16.83 2.25 -5.06
CA LYS A 213 -18.27 2.03 -4.86
C LYS A 213 -18.52 1.10 -3.68
N PRO A 214 -19.63 1.25 -2.93
CA PRO A 214 -19.99 0.31 -1.88
C PRO A 214 -20.03 -1.11 -2.44
N LYS A 215 -19.40 -2.05 -1.73
CA LYS A 215 -19.49 -3.48 -2.07
C LYS A 215 -20.87 -4.01 -1.69
N GLU A 216 -21.45 -4.84 -2.55
CA GLU A 216 -22.77 -5.46 -2.29
C GLU A 216 -22.76 -6.35 -1.05
N ASP A 217 -21.66 -7.04 -0.79
CA ASP A 217 -21.40 -7.92 0.35
C ASP A 217 -20.37 -7.34 1.34
N GLY A 218 -20.15 -6.03 1.27
CA GLY A 218 -19.17 -5.33 2.09
C GLY A 218 -19.57 -5.22 3.56
N VAL A 219 -18.57 -5.18 4.43
CA VAL A 219 -18.83 -4.87 5.84
C VAL A 219 -19.13 -3.38 6.03
N HIS A 220 -19.74 -3.05 7.16
CA HIS A 220 -19.87 -1.66 7.61
C HIS A 220 -19.04 -1.47 8.87
N ILE A 221 -18.41 -0.30 9.00
CA ILE A 221 -17.68 0.09 10.21
C ILE A 221 -18.36 1.29 10.88
N ASP A 222 -18.19 1.41 12.19
CA ASP A 222 -18.44 2.66 12.89
C ASP A 222 -17.37 3.69 12.48
N THR A 223 -17.75 4.86 11.97
CA THR A 223 -16.78 5.84 11.42
C THR A 223 -16.01 6.63 12.50
N ILE A 224 -16.37 6.44 13.77
CA ILE A 224 -15.73 7.06 14.94
C ILE A 224 -14.77 6.08 15.62
N THR A 225 -15.17 4.82 15.78
CA THR A 225 -14.38 3.77 16.43
C THR A 225 -13.64 2.86 15.46
N PHE A 226 -14.00 2.87 14.18
CA PHE A 226 -13.48 2.03 13.09
C PHE A 226 -13.79 0.54 13.20
N LYS A 227 -14.53 0.14 14.24
CA LYS A 227 -14.86 -1.27 14.48
C LYS A 227 -15.93 -1.75 13.52
N VAL A 228 -15.86 -3.02 13.15
CA VAL A 228 -16.89 -3.66 12.31
C VAL A 228 -18.22 -3.66 13.06
N LEU A 229 -19.27 -3.21 12.39
CA LEU A 229 -20.63 -3.26 12.89
C LEU A 229 -21.24 -4.65 12.64
N PRO A 230 -22.14 -5.13 13.52
CA PRO A 230 -22.90 -6.34 13.26
C PRO A 230 -23.67 -6.22 11.94
N ALA A 231 -23.73 -7.29 11.15
CA ALA A 231 -24.58 -7.33 9.96
C ALA A 231 -26.03 -7.03 10.37
N LYS A 232 -26.67 -6.11 9.65
CA LYS A 232 -28.11 -5.87 9.82
C LYS A 232 -28.83 -7.08 9.22
N ASN A 233 -29.36 -7.95 10.10
CA ASN A 233 -30.29 -9.02 9.72
C ASN A 233 -31.64 -8.45 9.27
#